data_AF-A0A2K3J2G5-F1
#
_entry.id   AF-A0A2K3J2G5-F1
#
_cell.length_a   1.000
_cell.length_b   1.000
_cell.length_c   1.000
_cell.angle_alpha   90.00
_cell.angle_beta   90.00
_cell.angle_gamma   90.00
#
_symmetry.space_group_name_H-M   'P 1'
#
loop_
_entity.id
_entity.type
_entity.pdbx_description
1 polymer ?
#
loop_
_entity_poly.entity_id
_entity_poly.type
_entity_poly.pdbx_seq_one_letter_code
_entity_poly.pdbx_strand_id
1 'polypeptide(L)'
;MRNSAAIIFFVIVAIFIILGLLSIHPFGDTSDINTSMDDHIIQNTQKETGADNGVTAVVFDYRGFDTLGEATVLFTAVAGVILVFRRLNK
;
A
#
# COMPACT_ATOMS: atom_id res chain seq x y z
N MET A 1 -34.29 9.54 1.01
CA MET A 1 -33.69 9.19 -0.29
C MET A 1 -32.16 9.14 -0.24
N ARG A 2 -31.46 10.21 0.18
CA ARG A 2 -29.98 10.22 0.29
C ARG A 2 -29.39 9.06 1.13
N ASN A 3 -29.93 8.83 2.32
CA ASN A 3 -29.42 7.76 3.21
C ASN A 3 -29.70 6.37 2.64
N SER A 4 -30.86 6.16 2.00
CA SER A 4 -31.21 4.90 1.34
C SER A 4 -30.28 4.60 0.17
N ALA A 5 -29.96 5.61 -0.65
CA ALA A 5 -29.01 5.46 -1.75
C ALA A 5 -27.60 5.12 -1.25
N ALA A 6 -27.15 5.76 -0.16
CA ALA A 6 -25.87 5.44 0.47
C ALA A 6 -25.82 3.99 0.99
N ILE A 7 -26.88 3.53 1.65
CA ILE A 7 -26.98 2.14 2.13
C ILE A 7 -26.91 1.16 0.96
N ILE A 8 -27.66 1.40 -0.11
CA ILE A 8 -27.64 0.54 -1.31
C ILE A 8 -26.23 0.48 -1.89
N PHE A 9 -25.54 1.62 -2.00
CA PHE A 9 -24.17 1.67 -2.49
C PHE A 9 -23.21 0.84 -1.62
N PHE A 10 -23.24 1.02 -0.29
CA PHE A 10 -22.38 0.25 0.61
C PHE A 10 -22.68 -1.24 0.60
N VAL A 11 -23.95 -1.64 0.45
CA VAL A 11 -24.33 -3.04 0.29
C VAL A 11 -23.74 -3.62 -0.99
N ILE A 12 -23.80 -2.89 -2.10
CA ILE A 12 -23.19 -3.33 -3.37
C ILE A 12 -21.67 -3.50 -3.23
N VAL A 13 -20.99 -2.52 -2.62
CA VAL A 13 -19.54 -2.60 -2.39
C VAL A 13 -19.20 -3.77 -1.46
N ALA A 14 -19.97 -3.98 -0.39
CA ALA A 14 -19.75 -5.10 0.52
C ALA A 14 -19.92 -6.45 -0.18
N ILE A 15 -20.96 -6.62 -0.99
CA ILE A 15 -21.17 -7.83 -1.80
C ILE A 15 -19.98 -8.04 -2.75
N PHE A 16 -19.53 -7.00 -3.44
CA PHE A 16 -18.36 -7.08 -4.33
C PHE A 16 -17.10 -7.54 -3.59
N ILE A 17 -16.82 -6.96 -2.40
CA ILE A 17 -15.68 -7.37 -1.57
C ILE A 17 -15.82 -8.83 -1.12
N ILE A 18 -17.01 -9.25 -0.67
CA ILE A 18 -17.26 -10.64 -0.24
C ILE A 18 -17.04 -11.62 -1.40
N LEU A 19 -17.57 -11.33 -2.59
CA LEU A 19 -17.35 -12.16 -3.77
C LEU A 19 -15.85 -12.22 -4.15
N GLY A 20 -15.13 -11.10 -4.02
CA GLY A 20 -13.69 -11.07 -4.19
C GLY A 20 -12.96 -11.98 -3.20
N LEU A 21 -13.29 -11.89 -1.91
CA LEU A 21 -12.71 -12.73 -0.85
C LEU A 21 -12.97 -14.22 -1.07
N LEU A 22 -14.18 -14.58 -1.52
CA LEU A 22 -14.53 -15.96 -1.86
C LEU A 22 -13.79 -16.49 -3.09
N SER A 23 -13.20 -15.60 -3.90
CA SER A 23 -12.44 -15.93 -5.11
C SER A 23 -10.93 -15.95 -4.91
N ILE A 24 -10.43 -15.66 -3.69
CA ILE A 24 -8.99 -15.72 -3.39
C ILE A 24 -8.58 -17.19 -3.25
N HIS A 25 -7.35 -17.50 -3.68
CA HIS A 25 -6.75 -18.82 -3.51
C HIS A 25 -6.73 -19.26 -2.03
N PRO A 26 -6.74 -20.57 -1.75
CA PRO A 26 -6.60 -21.07 -0.39
C PRO A 26 -5.35 -20.51 0.29
N PHE A 27 -5.44 -20.29 1.59
CA PHE A 27 -4.32 -19.79 2.39
C PHE A 27 -3.14 -20.78 2.31
N GLY A 28 -1.96 -20.27 1.95
CA GLY A 28 -0.73 -21.06 1.84
C GLY A 28 -0.59 -21.84 0.54
N ASP A 29 -1.57 -21.77 -0.36
CA ASP A 29 -1.46 -22.38 -1.69
C ASP A 29 -0.85 -21.37 -2.69
N THR A 30 0.33 -21.70 -3.21
CA THR A 30 1.05 -20.90 -4.22
C THR A 30 1.13 -21.62 -5.57
N SER A 31 0.43 -22.74 -5.75
CA SER A 31 0.57 -23.59 -6.94
C SER A 31 0.16 -22.90 -8.25
N ASP A 32 -0.81 -21.99 -8.18
CA ASP A 32 -1.36 -21.26 -9.32
C ASP A 32 -0.88 -19.78 -9.40
N ILE A 33 0.15 -19.40 -8.63
CA ILE A 33 0.62 -18.01 -8.52
C ILE A 33 2.03 -17.87 -9.10
N ASN A 34 2.29 -16.75 -9.77
CA ASN A 34 3.64 -16.41 -10.21
C ASN A 34 4.47 -15.85 -9.04
N THR A 35 5.28 -16.71 -8.41
CA THR A 35 6.16 -16.37 -7.29
C THR A 35 7.55 -15.87 -7.72
N SER A 36 7.82 -15.75 -9.01
CA SER A 36 9.18 -15.47 -9.52
C SER A 36 9.81 -14.20 -8.96
N MET A 37 9.01 -13.16 -8.73
CA MET A 37 9.47 -11.92 -8.09
C MET A 37 9.86 -12.16 -6.63
N ASP A 38 8.99 -12.82 -5.87
CA ASP A 38 9.19 -13.08 -4.44
C ASP A 38 10.42 -13.97 -4.23
N ASP A 39 10.53 -15.04 -5.02
CA ASP A 39 11.66 -15.96 -5.00
C ASP A 39 12.98 -15.25 -5.33
N HIS A 40 12.97 -14.37 -6.33
CA HIS A 40 14.15 -13.59 -6.70
C HIS A 40 14.60 -12.66 -5.57
N ILE A 41 13.66 -11.93 -4.95
CA ILE A 41 13.96 -11.03 -3.83
C ILE A 41 14.51 -11.84 -2.65
N ILE A 42 13.86 -12.94 -2.27
CA ILE A 42 14.29 -13.78 -1.14
C ILE A 42 15.72 -14.30 -1.37
N GLN A 43 16.05 -14.71 -2.58
CA GLN A 43 17.35 -15.30 -2.90
C GLN A 43 18.47 -14.26 -3.10
N ASN A 44 18.15 -13.04 -3.57
CA ASN A 44 19.16 -12.08 -4.03
C ASN A 44 19.24 -10.79 -3.21
N THR A 45 18.32 -10.54 -2.27
CA THR A 45 18.27 -9.32 -1.44
C THR A 45 19.65 -8.90 -0.93
N GLN A 46 20.33 -9.79 -0.20
CA GLN A 46 21.58 -9.44 0.47
C GLN A 46 22.69 -9.15 -0.54
N LYS A 47 22.69 -9.83 -1.70
CA LYS A 47 23.68 -9.64 -2.76
C LYS A 47 23.47 -8.33 -3.51
N GLU A 48 22.22 -7.95 -3.77
CA GLU A 48 21.88 -6.80 -4.60
C GLU A 48 21.82 -5.49 -3.81
N THR A 49 21.39 -5.55 -2.56
CA THR A 49 21.14 -4.36 -1.72
C THR A 49 22.11 -4.24 -0.55
N GLY A 50 22.76 -5.34 -0.15
CA GLY A 50 23.59 -5.39 1.06
C GLY A 50 22.79 -5.40 2.37
N ALA A 51 21.45 -5.34 2.30
CA ALA A 51 20.60 -5.41 3.48
C ALA A 51 20.34 -6.86 3.89
N ASP A 52 20.41 -7.14 5.19
CA ASP A 52 20.05 -8.46 5.74
C ASP A 52 18.53 -8.64 5.85
N ASN A 53 17.76 -7.55 5.82
CA ASN A 53 16.31 -7.57 5.92
C ASN A 53 15.66 -7.33 4.55
N GLY A 54 15.07 -8.38 3.98
CA GLY A 54 14.34 -8.32 2.71
C GLY A 54 13.19 -7.32 2.69
N VAL A 55 12.47 -7.13 3.81
CA VAL A 55 11.37 -6.16 3.85
C VAL A 55 11.89 -4.73 3.72
N THR A 56 12.98 -4.40 4.43
CA THR A 56 13.61 -3.08 4.33
C THR A 56 14.19 -2.85 2.93
N ALA A 57 14.84 -3.86 2.36
CA ALA A 57 15.35 -3.80 0.99
C ALA A 57 14.25 -3.56 -0.04
N VAL A 58 13.08 -4.22 0.12
CA VAL A 58 11.94 -3.98 -0.77
C VAL A 58 11.47 -2.54 -0.69
N VAL A 59 11.26 -2.01 0.52
CA VAL A 59 10.68 -0.67 0.71
C VAL A 59 11.66 0.44 0.33
N PHE A 60 12.97 0.28 0.57
CA PHE A 60 13.95 1.35 0.34
C PHE A 60 14.77 1.20 -0.94
N ASP A 61 15.10 -0.02 -1.36
CA ASP A 61 15.95 -0.26 -2.53
C ASP A 61 15.13 -0.65 -3.76
N TYR A 62 14.44 -1.80 -3.74
CA TYR A 62 13.68 -2.27 -4.91
C TYR A 62 12.49 -1.35 -5.26
N ARG A 63 11.77 -0.84 -4.25
CA ARG A 63 10.59 0.03 -4.39
C ARG A 63 10.78 1.37 -3.67
N GLY A 64 12.02 1.87 -3.62
CA GLY A 64 12.33 3.14 -2.98
C GLY A 64 11.54 4.35 -3.51
N PHE A 65 11.09 4.29 -4.77
CA PHE A 65 10.27 5.36 -5.36
C PHE A 65 8.89 5.48 -4.70
N ASP A 66 8.27 4.37 -4.30
CA ASP A 66 6.99 4.39 -3.60
C ASP A 66 7.16 5.05 -2.22
N THR A 67 8.23 4.72 -1.50
CA THR A 67 8.59 5.31 -0.20
C THR A 67 8.95 6.79 -0.29
N LEU A 68 9.61 7.22 -1.38
CA LEU A 68 9.82 8.65 -1.65
C LEU A 68 8.48 9.38 -1.84
N GLY A 69 7.51 8.72 -2.49
CA GLY A 69 6.14 9.18 -2.59
C GLY A 69 5.47 9.33 -1.22
N GLU A 70 5.56 8.30 -0.37
CA GLU A 70 5.05 8.35 1.01
C GLU A 70 5.65 9.51 1.81
N ALA A 71 6.97 9.70 1.74
CA ALA A 71 7.66 10.81 2.40
C ALA A 71 7.17 12.18 1.87
N THR A 72 6.91 12.28 0.57
CA THR A 72 6.38 13.49 -0.05
C THR A 72 4.95 13.79 0.42
N VAL A 73 4.09 12.76 0.53
CA VAL A 73 2.73 12.91 1.08
C VAL A 73 2.77 13.39 2.53
N LEU A 74 3.62 12.80 3.37
CA LEU A 74 3.77 13.23 4.77
C LEU A 74 4.31 14.67 4.87
N PHE A 75 5.33 15.00 4.07
CA PHE A 75 5.90 16.34 4.02
C PHE A 75 4.84 17.38 3.62
N THR A 76 4.10 17.12 2.56
CA THR A 76 3.05 18.03 2.07
C THR A 76 1.89 18.15 3.06
N ALA A 77 1.51 17.08 3.75
CA ALA A 77 0.49 17.13 4.80
C ALA A 77 0.92 18.04 5.96
N VAL A 78 2.13 17.87 6.47
CA VAL A 78 2.68 18.71 7.56
C VAL A 78 2.83 20.16 7.10
N ALA A 79 3.40 20.39 5.91
CA ALA A 79 3.52 21.73 5.34
C ALA A 79 2.15 22.41 5.17
N GLY A 80 1.13 21.68 4.72
CA GLY A 80 -0.23 22.16 4.57
C GLY A 80 -0.85 22.60 5.90
N VAL A 81 -0.71 21.78 6.94
CA VAL A 81 -1.17 22.13 8.30
C VAL A 81 -0.48 23.41 8.79
N ILE A 82 0.85 23.49 8.66
CA ILE A 82 1.60 24.70 9.06
C ILE A 82 1.09 25.92 8.31
N LEU A 83 0.89 25.84 7.00
CA LEU A 83 0.41 26.96 6.18
C LEU A 83 -0.98 27.44 6.59
N VAL A 84 -1.91 26.53 6.87
CA VAL A 84 -3.28 26.87 7.31
C VAL A 84 -3.27 27.55 8.68
N PHE A 85 -2.44 27.07 9.61
CA PHE A 85 -2.36 27.62 10.98
C PHE A 85 -1.32 28.74 11.14
N ARG A 86 -0.61 29.12 10.07
CA ARG A 86 0.39 30.19 10.14
C ARG A 86 -0.30 31.53 10.34
N ARG A 87 -0.20 32.09 11.55
CA ARG A 87 -0.65 33.44 11.86
C ARG A 87 0.23 34.45 11.12
N LEU A 88 -0.29 35.09 10.09
CA LEU A 88 0.32 36.27 9.48
C LEU A 88 -0.03 37.46 10.38
N ASN A 89 0.78 37.71 11.41
CA ASN A 89 0.70 38.98 12.12
C ASN A 89 1.08 40.07 11.10
N LYS A 90 0.12 40.95 10.77
CA LYS A 90 0.44 42.28 10.26
C LYS A 90 0.99 43.13 11.39
#